data_AF-G1PZJ5-F1
#
_entry.id   AF-G1PZJ5-F1
#
_cell.length_a   1.000
_cell.length_b   1.000
_cell.length_c   1.000
_cell.angle_alpha   90.00
_cell.angle_beta   90.00
_cell.angle_gamma   90.00
#
_symmetry.space_group_name_H-M   'P 1'
#
loop_
_entity.id
_entity.type
_entity.pdbx_description
1 polymer ?
#
loop_
_entity_poly.entity_id
_entity_poly.type
_entity_poly.pdbx_seq_one_letter_code
_entity_poly.pdbx_strand_id
1 'polypeptide(L)' 'VQYPGEGPQLLLKATRVNENGSSKGFVATYQKQPNAFHLEKASVHQSDSAMYYCA' A
#
# COMPACT_ATOMS: atom_id res chain seq x y z
N VAL A 1 -2.63 6.49 -1.53
CA VAL A 1 -1.42 7.34 -1.57
C VAL A 1 -1.81 8.75 -1.99
N GLN A 2 -1.20 9.76 -1.42
CA GLN A 2 -1.40 11.15 -1.80
C GLN A 2 -0.05 11.85 -1.90
N TYR A 3 0.32 12.27 -3.11
CA TYR A 3 1.52 13.05 -3.36
C TYR A 3 1.25 14.55 -3.13
N PRO A 4 2.28 15.37 -2.86
CA PRO A 4 2.11 16.80 -2.71
C PRO A 4 1.39 17.44 -3.91
N GLY A 5 0.32 18.19 -3.65
CA GLY A 5 -0.48 18.86 -4.69
C GLY A 5 -1.49 17.97 -5.43
N GLU A 6 -1.55 16.67 -5.14
CA GLU A 6 -2.48 15.74 -5.75
C GLU A 6 -3.60 15.30 -4.79
N GLY A 7 -4.71 14.83 -5.35
CA GLY A 7 -5.76 14.15 -4.60
C GLY A 7 -5.36 12.72 -4.19
N PRO A 8 -6.03 12.13 -3.18
CA PRO A 8 -5.82 10.72 -2.82
C PRO A 8 -6.06 9.78 -4.01
N GLN A 9 -5.14 8.85 -4.22
CA GLN A 9 -5.19 7.83 -5.25
C GLN A 9 -5.08 6.43 -4.65
N LEU A 10 -5.73 5.45 -5.28
CA LEU A 10 -5.59 4.05 -4.90
C LEU A 10 -4.16 3.59 -5.22
N LEU A 11 -3.42 3.18 -4.19
CA LEU A 11 -2.08 2.62 -4.38
C LEU A 11 -2.16 1.15 -4.77
N LEU A 12 -2.89 0.37 -3.97
CA LEU A 12 -3.09 -1.06 -4.10
C LEU A 12 -4.26 -1.48 -3.20
N LYS A 13 -4.85 -2.64 -3.51
CA LYS A 13 -5.92 -3.27 -2.73
C LYS A 13 -5.69 -4.77 -2.71
N ALA A 14 -6.04 -5.41 -1.60
CA ALA A 14 -6.24 -6.85 -1.54
C ALA A 14 -7.57 -7.08 -0.81
N THR A 15 -8.49 -7.73 -1.49
CA THR A 15 -9.88 -7.92 -1.07
C THR A 15 -10.13 -9.32 -0.52
N ARG A 16 -9.29 -10.29 -0.89
CA ARG A 16 -9.38 -11.68 -0.44
C ARG A 16 -8.26 -12.02 0.52
N VAL A 17 -8.56 -12.90 1.47
CA VAL A 17 -7.55 -13.39 2.42
C VAL A 17 -6.41 -14.03 1.62
N ASN A 18 -5.16 -13.69 1.96
CA ASN A 18 -3.95 -14.11 1.27
C ASN A 18 -3.83 -13.63 -0.19
N GLU A 19 -4.62 -12.63 -0.60
CA GLU A 19 -4.38 -11.92 -1.86
C GLU A 19 -3.19 -10.97 -1.66
N ASN A 20 -2.27 -11.02 -2.62
CA ASN A 20 -1.13 -10.12 -2.69
C ASN A 20 -1.41 -9.04 -3.73
N GLY A 21 -1.38 -7.78 -3.31
CA GLY A 21 -1.38 -6.63 -4.21
C GLY A 21 0.04 -6.10 -4.39
N SER A 22 0.40 -5.68 -5.60
CA SER A 22 1.67 -4.98 -5.84
C SER A 22 1.49 -3.77 -6.73
N SER A 23 2.21 -2.68 -6.42
CA SER A 23 2.17 -1.43 -7.18
C SER A 23 3.33 -0.54 -6.78
N LYS A 24 4.02 0.09 -7.75
CA LYS A 24 5.12 1.04 -7.50
C LYS A 24 6.21 0.50 -6.54
N GLY A 25 6.50 -0.80 -6.60
CA GLY A 25 7.46 -1.48 -5.71
C GLY A 25 6.95 -1.74 -4.28
N PHE A 26 5.72 -1.36 -3.97
CA PHE A 26 5.02 -1.83 -2.79
C PHE A 26 4.41 -3.20 -3.02
N VAL A 27 4.39 -4.01 -1.97
CA VAL A 27 3.65 -5.26 -1.87
C VAL A 27 2.78 -5.17 -0.63
N ALA A 28 1.56 -5.70 -0.70
CA ALA A 28 0.78 -5.91 0.50
C ALA A 28 0.01 -7.21 0.48
N THR A 29 -0.13 -7.77 1.67
CA THR A 29 -0.84 -9.03 1.91
C THR A 29 -1.95 -8.78 2.91
N TYR A 30 -3.17 -9.17 2.54
CA TYR A 30 -4.28 -9.17 3.50
C TYR A 30 -4.22 -10.42 4.39
N GLN A 31 -4.00 -10.22 5.68
CA GLN A 31 -4.01 -11.25 6.70
C GLN A 31 -5.33 -11.22 7.49
N LYS A 32 -6.10 -12.31 7.46
CA LYS A 32 -7.40 -12.42 8.15
C LYS A 32 -7.28 -12.31 9.68
N GLN A 33 -6.19 -12.80 10.24
CA GLN A 33 -5.88 -12.74 11.66
C GLN A 33 -4.43 -12.25 11.73
N PRO A 34 -4.15 -11.03 12.23
CA PRO A 34 -4.99 -10.19 13.10
C PRO A 34 -5.93 -9.18 12.40
N ASN A 35 -6.41 -9.44 11.18
CA ASN A 35 -7.11 -8.47 10.33
C ASN A 35 -6.21 -7.27 10.00
N ALA A 36 -5.06 -7.57 9.40
CA ALA A 36 -4.03 -6.61 9.09
C ALA A 36 -3.74 -6.57 7.59
N PHE A 37 -3.36 -5.38 7.15
CA PHE A 37 -2.93 -5.12 5.79
C PHE A 37 -1.49 -4.61 5.84
N HIS A 38 -0.54 -5.53 5.74
CA HIS A 38 0.88 -5.21 5.83
C HIS A 38 1.34 -4.63 4.50
N LEU A 39 1.63 -3.32 4.49
CA LEU A 39 2.17 -2.63 3.32
C LEU A 39 3.70 -2.58 3.43
N GLU A 40 4.38 -3.26 2.52
CA GLU A 40 5.84 -3.40 2.52
C GLU A 40 6.44 -2.83 1.23
N LYS A 41 7.70 -2.38 1.32
CA LYS A 41 8.49 -1.95 0.17
C LYS A 41 9.95 -2.31 0.40
N ALA A 42 10.53 -3.07 -0.52
CA ALA A 42 11.89 -3.61 -0.35
C ALA A 42 12.99 -2.53 -0.36
N SER A 43 12.78 -1.43 -1.08
CA SER A 43 13.73 -0.31 -1.15
C SER A 43 12.99 1.01 -1.32
N VAL A 44 13.26 1.96 -0.43
CA VAL A 44 12.64 3.28 -0.38
C VAL A 44 13.54 4.32 -1.04
N HIS A 45 12.93 5.19 -1.85
CA HIS A 45 13.60 6.30 -2.53
C HIS A 45 12.91 7.62 -2.16
N GLN A 46 13.58 8.74 -2.39
CA GLN A 46 12.99 10.07 -2.13
C GLN A 46 11.68 10.30 -2.89
N SER A 47 11.55 9.73 -4.10
CA SER A 47 10.31 9.78 -4.91
C SER A 47 9.14 9.03 -4.28
N ASP A 48 9.36 8.23 -3.23
CA ASP A 48 8.31 7.52 -2.49
C ASP A 48 7.68 8.40 -1.40
N SER A 49 8.20 9.62 -1.20
CA SER A 49 7.68 10.58 -0.24
C SER A 49 6.25 10.97 -0.60
N ALA A 50 5.30 10.50 0.22
CA ALA A 50 3.88 10.73 0.07
C ALA A 50 3.16 10.42 1.39
N MET A 51 1.89 10.83 1.50
CA MET A 51 1.03 10.35 2.58
C MET A 51 0.38 9.02 2.18
N TYR A 52 0.47 8.04 3.08
CA TYR A 52 -0.11 6.70 2.91
C TYR A 52 -1.22 6.52 3.94
N TYR A 53 -2.42 6.16 3.45
CA TYR A 53 -3.61 6.01 4.27
C TYR A 53 -4.15 4.58 4.12
N CYS A 54 -4.61 3.98 5.22
CA CYS A 54 -5.45 2.79 5.20
C CYS A 54 -6.92 3.19 5.07
N ALA A 55 -7.73 2.31 4.47
CA ALA A 55 -9.16 2.49 4.24
C ALA A 55 -9.90 1.15 4.43
#